data_AF-A0AAW8H241-F1
#
_entry.id   AF-A0AAW8H241-F1
#
_cell.length_a   1.000
_cell.length_b   1.000
_cell.length_c   1.000
_cell.angle_alpha   90.00
_cell.angle_beta   90.00
_cell.angle_gamma   90.00
#
_symmetry.space_group_name_H-M   'P 1'
#
loop_
_entity.id
_entity.type
_entity.pdbx_description
1 polymer ?
#
loop_
_entity_poly.entity_id
_entity_poly.type
_entity_poly.pdbx_seq_one_letter_code
_entity_poly.pdbx_strand_id
1 'polypeptide(L)'
;MANITQVLQTPSFKKTVKKLHQNQKVDLDNAVKALIEDPLLGEQKKGDLSFLRVYKFKMVKQLTLLGYSYQDGTVTLELIALGAHENFYRDIKMFY
;
A
#
# COMPACT_ATOMS: atom_id res chain seq x y z
N MET A 1 -6.70 -0.25 19.69
CA MET A 1 -6.20 -1.18 18.66
C MET A 1 -7.15 -1.09 17.48
N ALA A 2 -6.65 -0.71 16.31
CA ALA A 2 -7.47 -0.71 15.11
C ALA A 2 -7.62 -2.19 14.67
N ASN A 3 -8.84 -2.71 14.62
CA ASN A 3 -9.07 -4.10 14.23
C ASN A 3 -9.28 -4.15 12.71
N ILE A 4 -8.33 -4.76 11.99
CA ILE A 4 -8.47 -5.04 10.57
C ILE A 4 -9.40 -6.21 10.35
N THR A 5 -10.53 -5.94 9.73
CA THR A 5 -11.51 -6.96 9.37
C THR A 5 -11.38 -7.40 7.92
N GLN A 6 -10.85 -6.54 7.04
CA GLN A 6 -10.74 -6.86 5.61
C GLN A 6 -9.57 -6.15 4.92
N VAL A 7 -8.92 -6.84 3.99
CA VAL A 7 -7.90 -6.25 3.10
C VAL A 7 -8.42 -6.33 1.67
N LEU A 8 -8.64 -5.18 1.05
CA LEU A 8 -9.07 -5.06 -0.34
C LEU A 8 -7.88 -4.70 -1.23
N GLN A 9 -7.89 -5.22 -2.44
CA GLN A 9 -6.82 -5.01 -3.41
C GLN A 9 -7.41 -4.53 -4.71
N THR A 10 -6.91 -3.40 -5.23
CA THR A 10 -7.33 -2.96 -6.56
C THR A 10 -6.88 -3.98 -7.62
N PRO A 11 -7.60 -4.09 -8.75
CA PRO A 11 -7.20 -4.96 -9.84
C PRO A 11 -5.81 -4.63 -10.39
N SER A 12 -5.41 -3.34 -10.34
CA SER A 12 -4.07 -2.87 -10.70
C SER A 12 -3.01 -3.44 -9.74
N PHE A 13 -3.24 -3.33 -8.43
CA PHE A 13 -2.36 -3.91 -7.43
C PHE A 13 -2.23 -5.43 -7.60
N LYS A 14 -3.34 -6.15 -7.76
CA LYS A 14 -3.34 -7.60 -7.96
C LYS A 14 -2.54 -8.01 -9.21
N LYS A 15 -2.64 -7.26 -10.30
CA LYS A 15 -1.82 -7.48 -11.51
C LYS A 15 -0.33 -7.28 -11.24
N THR A 16 0.04 -6.25 -10.48
CA THR A 16 1.43 -6.00 -10.10
C THR A 16 1.96 -7.12 -9.19
N VAL A 17 1.21 -7.50 -8.15
CA VAL A 17 1.59 -8.59 -7.23
C VAL A 17 1.75 -9.92 -7.96
N LYS A 18 0.92 -10.19 -8.97
CA LYS A 18 1.04 -11.39 -9.79
C LYS A 18 2.37 -11.46 -10.55
N LYS A 19 2.96 -10.32 -10.93
CA LYS A 19 4.25 -10.22 -11.62
C LYS A 19 5.46 -10.29 -10.66
N LEU A 20 5.24 -10.23 -9.35
CA LEU A 20 6.32 -10.27 -8.36
C LEU A 20 6.90 -11.67 -8.21
N HIS A 21 8.21 -11.74 -8.00
CA HIS A 21 8.90 -12.96 -7.60
C HIS A 21 8.57 -13.36 -6.16
N GLN A 22 8.85 -14.61 -5.79
CA GLN A 22 8.54 -15.14 -4.46
C GLN A 22 9.15 -14.30 -3.32
N ASN A 23 10.43 -13.92 -3.44
CA ASN A 23 11.12 -13.10 -2.44
C ASN A 23 10.45 -11.73 -2.25
N GLN A 24 10.04 -11.11 -3.36
CA GLN A 24 9.31 -9.85 -3.39
C GLN A 24 7.94 -9.98 -2.70
N LYS A 25 7.23 -11.09 -2.91
CA LYS A 25 5.96 -11.36 -2.23
C LYS A 25 6.12 -11.50 -0.72
N VAL A 26 7.23 -12.09 -0.25
CA VAL A 26 7.52 -12.20 1.19
C VAL A 26 7.73 -10.82 1.81
N ASP A 27 8.52 -9.95 1.17
CA ASP A 27 8.69 -8.56 1.64
C ASP A 27 7.37 -7.80 1.67
N LEU A 28 6.54 -7.97 0.63
CA LEU A 28 5.22 -7.36 0.56
C LEU A 28 4.27 -7.89 1.65
N ASP A 29 4.27 -9.19 1.92
CA ASP A 29 3.46 -9.81 2.98
C ASP A 29 3.83 -9.24 4.35
N ASN A 30 5.13 -9.07 4.63
CA ASN A 30 5.59 -8.42 5.85
C ASN A 30 5.14 -6.96 5.94
N ALA A 31 5.20 -6.22 4.83
CA ALA A 31 4.71 -4.84 4.77
C ALA A 31 3.20 -4.77 5.05
N VAL A 32 2.41 -5.67 4.48
CA VAL A 32 0.95 -5.74 4.70
C VAL A 32 0.65 -6.13 6.15
N LYS A 33 1.37 -7.09 6.74
CA LYS A 33 1.23 -7.43 8.16
C LYS A 33 1.51 -6.24 9.07
N ALA A 34 2.59 -5.49 8.80
CA ALA A 34 2.89 -4.28 9.56
C ALA A 34 1.75 -3.25 9.47
N LEU A 35 1.16 -3.07 8.28
CA LEU A 35 -0.02 -2.20 8.09
C LEU A 35 -1.28 -2.73 8.79
N ILE A 36 -1.41 -4.05 8.92
CA ILE A 36 -2.51 -4.67 9.64
C ILE A 36 -2.36 -4.42 11.15
N GLU A 37 -1.14 -4.50 11.67
CA GLU A 37 -0.84 -4.21 13.07
C GLU A 37 -0.96 -2.72 13.39
N ASP A 38 -0.44 -1.87 12.51
CA ASP A 38 -0.50 -0.41 12.62
C ASP A 38 -0.84 0.23 11.25
N PRO A 39 -2.12 0.51 10.97
CA PRO A 39 -2.53 1.15 9.72
C PRO A 39 -2.10 2.63 9.63
N LEU A 40 -1.50 3.18 10.69
CA LEU A 40 -1.00 4.54 10.77
C LEU A 40 0.48 4.66 10.36
N LEU A 41 1.18 3.55 10.15
CA LEU A 41 2.59 3.46 9.72
C LEU A 41 2.89 4.24 8.43
N GLY A 42 1.92 4.33 7.53
CA GLY A 42 2.05 5.09 6.29
C GLY A 42 1.87 6.59 6.49
N GLU A 43 2.62 7.35 5.70
CA GLU A 43 2.51 8.81 5.66
C GLU A 43 1.20 9.22 4.97
N GLN A 44 0.30 9.84 5.72
CA GLN A 44 -0.94 10.41 5.19
C GLN A 44 -0.61 11.59 4.27
N LYS A 45 -1.16 11.58 3.07
CA LYS A 45 -1.07 12.71 2.15
C LYS A 45 -1.98 13.85 2.63
N LYS A 46 -1.67 15.07 2.19
CA LYS A 46 -2.42 16.28 2.55
C LYS A 46 -3.22 16.77 1.34
N GLY A 47 -4.29 17.53 1.61
CA GLY A 47 -5.16 18.10 0.58
C GLY A 47 -6.18 17.08 0.07
N ASP A 48 -6.44 17.08 -1.23
CA ASP A 48 -7.46 16.23 -1.85
C ASP A 48 -7.22 14.72 -1.61
N LEU A 49 -5.95 14.32 -1.51
CA LEU A 49 -5.53 12.94 -1.23
C LEU A 49 -5.46 12.61 0.28
N SER A 50 -6.19 13.30 1.16
CA SER A 50 -6.09 13.06 2.61
C SER A 50 -6.56 11.66 3.05
N PHE A 51 -7.31 10.95 2.21
CA PHE A 51 -7.67 9.55 2.41
C PHE A 51 -6.53 8.57 2.05
N LEU A 52 -5.52 9.04 1.31
CA LEU A 52 -4.40 8.23 0.83
C LEU A 52 -3.22 8.27 1.82
N ARG A 53 -2.72 7.11 2.16
CA ARG A 53 -1.49 6.89 2.92
C ARG A 53 -0.44 6.20 2.04
N VAL A 54 0.81 6.56 2.24
CA VAL A 54 1.94 5.97 1.52
C VAL A 54 2.90 5.34 2.52
N TYR A 55 3.02 4.02 2.47
CA TYR A 55 3.99 3.27 3.24
C TYR A 55 5.24 3.02 2.42
N LYS A 56 6.40 3.40 2.97
CA LYS A 56 7.71 3.19 2.33
C LYS A 56 8.39 2.01 2.98
N PHE A 57 8.72 0.99 2.19
CA PHE A 57 9.40 -0.21 2.67
C PHE A 57 10.48 -0.64 1.69
N LYS A 58 11.39 -1.51 2.15
CA LYS A 58 12.40 -2.12 1.28
C LYS A 58 11.91 -3.48 0.83
N MET A 59 11.98 -3.70 -0.47
CA MET A 59 11.56 -4.93 -1.12
C MET A 59 12.72 -5.42 -1.97
N VAL A 60 13.33 -6.54 -1.59
CA VAL A 60 14.55 -7.07 -2.24
C VAL A 60 15.62 -5.98 -2.45
N LYS A 61 15.94 -5.25 -1.37
CA LYS A 61 16.91 -4.13 -1.34
C LYS A 61 16.53 -2.89 -2.15
N GLN A 62 15.38 -2.86 -2.81
CA GLN A 62 14.86 -1.68 -3.52
C GLN A 62 13.84 -0.94 -2.65
N LEU A 63 13.88 0.39 -2.70
CA LEU A 63 12.88 1.22 -2.02
C LEU A 63 11.55 1.18 -2.80
N THR A 64 10.51 0.68 -2.16
CA THR A 64 9.17 0.51 -2.73
C THR A 64 8.15 1.32 -1.94
N LEU A 65 7.20 1.89 -2.67
CA LEU A 65 6.07 2.63 -2.13
C LEU A 65 4.79 1.80 -2.27
N LEU A 66 4.02 1.72 -1.19
CA LEU A 66 2.71 1.11 -1.13
C LEU A 66 1.68 2.19 -0.81
N GLY A 67 0.76 2.43 -1.75
CA GLY A 67 -0.35 3.34 -1.56
C GLY A 67 -1.53 2.57 -1.00
N TYR A 68 -2.08 3.04 0.11
CA TYR A 68 -3.27 2.45 0.71
C TYR A 68 -4.20 3.51 1.31
N SER A 69 -5.47 3.18 1.43
CA SER A 69 -6.44 3.98 2.19
C SER A 69 -6.92 3.21 3.42
N TYR A 70 -7.30 3.95 4.45
CA TYR A 70 -7.88 3.43 5.68
C TYR A 70 -9.14 4.24 6.00
N GLN A 71 -10.30 3.57 6.09
CA GLN A 71 -11.59 4.20 6.41
C GLN A 71 -12.06 3.93 7.84
N ASP A 72 -12.44 5.02 8.51
CA ASP A 72 -13.27 5.19 9.72
C ASP A 72 -13.64 3.92 10.52
N GLY A 73 -12.74 3.47 11.40
CA GLY A 73 -13.05 2.55 12.51
C GLY A 73 -13.22 1.07 12.17
N THR A 74 -13.61 0.72 10.94
CA THR A 74 -13.57 -0.64 10.41
C THR A 74 -12.44 -0.72 9.40
N VAL A 75 -11.30 -1.28 9.79
CA VAL A 75 -10.11 -1.15 8.95
C VAL A 75 -10.23 -2.06 7.73
N THR A 76 -10.62 -1.42 6.64
CA THR A 76 -10.49 -1.94 5.28
C THR A 76 -9.25 -1.32 4.68
N LEU A 77 -8.20 -2.13 4.52
CA LEU A 77 -6.97 -1.72 3.85
C LEU A 77 -7.16 -1.86 2.36
N GLU A 78 -7.35 -0.74 1.65
CA GLU A 78 -7.43 -0.77 0.19
C GLU A 78 -6.05 -0.53 -0.42
N LEU A 79 -5.46 -1.53 -1.05
CA LEU A 79 -4.16 -1.43 -1.71
C LEU A 79 -4.34 -0.86 -3.12
N ILE A 80 -3.89 0.38 -3.32
CA ILE A 80 -4.13 1.17 -4.52
C ILE A 80 -3.04 0.92 -5.56
N ALA A 81 -1.78 1.13 -5.18
CA ALA A 81 -0.63 1.05 -6.08
C ALA A 81 0.62 0.53 -5.36
N LEU A 82 1.48 -0.15 -6.13
CA LEU A 82 2.79 -0.62 -5.68
C LEU A 82 3.83 -0.34 -6.76
N GLY A 83 4.93 0.31 -6.38
CA GLY A 83 6.00 0.59 -7.32
C GLY A 83 7.21 1.27 -6.69
N ALA A 84 8.28 1.40 -7.48
CA ALA A 84 9.43 2.20 -7.12
C ALA A 84 9.08 3.69 -7.08
N HIS A 85 9.89 4.47 -6.36
CA HIS A 85 9.66 5.88 -6.06
C HIS A 85 9.31 6.74 -7.30
N GLU A 86 9.93 6.48 -8.45
CA GLU A 86 9.69 7.23 -9.70
C GLU A 86 8.34 6.92 -10.36
N ASN A 87 7.93 5.66 -10.39
CA ASN A 87 6.73 5.24 -11.14
C ASN A 87 5.45 5.36 -10.30
N PHE A 88 5.57 5.37 -8.98
CA PHE A 88 4.46 5.42 -8.05
C PHE A 88 3.62 6.71 -8.17
N TYR A 89 4.27 7.87 -8.18
CA TYR A 89 3.55 9.14 -8.28
C TYR A 89 2.89 9.35 -9.65
N ARG A 90 3.49 8.79 -10.70
CA ARG A 90 2.90 8.81 -12.06
C ARG A 90 1.61 8.01 -12.11
N ASP A 91 1.62 6.82 -11.51
CA ASP A 91 0.46 5.93 -11.45
C ASP A 91 -0.65 6.56 -10.61
N ILE A 92 -0.34 7.08 -9.41
CA ILE A 92 -1.33 7.70 -8.52
C ILE A 92 -2.03 8.91 -9.15
N LYS A 93 -1.29 9.78 -9.85
CA LYS A 93 -1.86 10.94 -10.55
C LYS A 93 -2.65 10.58 -11.81
N MET A 94 -2.53 9.33 -12.28
CA MET A 94 -3.36 8.81 -13.38
C MET A 94 -4.66 8.20 -12.86
N PHE A 95 -4.68 7.72 -11.62
CA PHE A 95 -5.86 7.17 -10.96
C PHE A 95 -6.76 8.23 -10.28
N TYR A 96 -6.23 9.44 -10.02
CA TYR A 96 -6.93 10.58 -9.41
C TYR A 96 -6.57 11.87 -10.14
#